data_AF-A0A382IRY6-F1
#
_entry.id   AF-A0A382IRY6-F1
#
_cell.length_a   1.000
_cell.length_b   1.000
_cell.length_c   1.000
_cell.angle_alpha   90.00
_cell.angle_beta   90.00
_cell.angle_gamma   90.00
#
_symmetry.space_group_name_H-M   'P 1'
#
loop_
_entity.id
_entity.type
_entity.pdbx_description
1 polymer ?
#
loop_
_entity_poly.entity_id
_entity_poly.type
_entity_poly.pdbx_seq_one_letter_code
_entity_poly.pdbx_strand_id
1 'polypeptide(L)'
;DFIRLTFQDLDCVNDEFDKIADKVYKFLSSKQPAQIDIPEVQTLKSNIRSSEAIAAARVVGVPPEKTRFLNLPFYQTGRVTKKPVGEDDIRIILDLLNDIEPEVIFVAGDLSDPHGTHRMCKEAIEAALAKFDKKKPEVWLYRGAWQEWEVDEADVFVPLSYDDLARKIQAIFRHESQKDTAMFPGPYDEREFWERVQDRNITTASRLDKLGFPQYYAMEAFVLKQVGK
;
A
#
# COMPACT_ATOMS: atom_id res chain seq x y z
N ASP A 1 -17.04 17.72 -13.50
CA ASP A 1 -16.36 17.72 -14.80
C ASP A 1 -14.84 17.91 -14.65
N PHE A 2 -14.20 17.28 -13.66
CA PHE A 2 -12.77 17.51 -13.33
C PHE A 2 -11.84 17.30 -14.52
N ILE A 3 -12.09 16.24 -15.30
CA ILE A 3 -11.30 15.86 -16.48
C ILE A 3 -11.34 16.96 -17.54
N ARG A 4 -12.53 17.45 -17.90
CA ARG A 4 -12.68 18.51 -18.91
C ARG A 4 -12.18 19.87 -18.41
N LEU A 5 -12.48 20.22 -17.16
CA LEU A 5 -12.04 21.49 -16.56
C LEU A 5 -10.51 21.61 -16.54
N THR A 6 -9.81 20.53 -16.16
CA THR A 6 -8.33 20.52 -16.10
C THR A 6 -7.70 20.85 -17.47
N PHE A 7 -8.28 20.38 -18.57
CA PHE A 7 -7.72 20.58 -19.91
C PHE A 7 -8.14 21.92 -20.53
N GLN A 8 -9.35 22.39 -20.22
CA GLN A 8 -9.79 23.74 -20.58
C GLN A 8 -8.87 24.80 -19.94
N ASP A 9 -8.58 24.67 -18.65
CA ASP A 9 -7.76 25.65 -17.92
C ASP A 9 -6.28 25.65 -18.34
N LEU A 10 -5.80 24.55 -18.93
CA LEU A 10 -4.42 24.41 -19.45
C LEU A 10 -4.29 24.80 -20.93
N ASP A 11 -5.36 25.28 -21.56
CA ASP A 11 -5.44 25.61 -23.01
C ASP A 11 -4.95 24.46 -23.91
N CYS A 12 -5.13 23.22 -23.45
CA CYS A 12 -4.73 22.01 -24.15
C CYS A 12 -5.94 21.25 -24.71
N VAL A 13 -7.00 21.99 -25.03
CA VAL A 13 -8.23 21.47 -25.65
C VAL A 13 -7.85 20.80 -26.96
N ASN A 14 -8.07 19.49 -27.01
CA ASN A 14 -7.76 18.65 -28.16
C ASN A 14 -8.96 17.73 -28.40
N ASP A 15 -9.43 17.66 -29.65
CA ASP A 15 -10.52 16.78 -30.08
C ASP A 15 -10.29 15.30 -29.68
N GLU A 16 -9.03 14.87 -29.58
CA GLU A 16 -8.69 13.53 -29.10
C GLU A 16 -8.98 13.35 -27.61
N PHE A 17 -8.78 14.39 -26.81
CA PHE A 17 -9.04 14.35 -25.37
C PHE A 17 -10.54 14.29 -25.09
N ASP A 18 -11.35 15.11 -25.76
CA ASP A 18 -12.81 15.05 -25.59
C ASP A 18 -13.36 13.69 -26.00
N LYS A 19 -12.81 13.06 -27.05
CA LYS A 19 -13.15 11.68 -27.41
C LYS A 19 -12.80 10.68 -26.30
N ILE A 20 -11.66 10.83 -25.64
CA ILE A 20 -11.26 9.98 -24.51
C ILE A 20 -12.18 10.21 -23.31
N ALA A 21 -12.47 11.47 -22.97
CA ALA A 21 -13.37 11.83 -21.88
C ALA A 21 -14.78 11.26 -22.11
N ASP A 22 -15.33 11.44 -23.32
CA ASP A 22 -16.63 10.87 -23.72
C ASP A 22 -16.62 9.34 -23.64
N LYS A 23 -15.55 8.69 -24.09
CA LYS A 23 -15.39 7.23 -23.98
C LYS A 23 -15.42 6.77 -22.52
N VAL A 24 -14.71 7.47 -21.63
CA VAL A 24 -14.69 7.20 -20.18
C VAL A 24 -16.07 7.40 -19.57
N TYR A 25 -16.71 8.55 -19.80
CA TYR A 25 -18.04 8.84 -19.26
C TYR A 25 -19.09 7.85 -19.74
N LYS A 26 -19.09 7.54 -21.04
CA LYS A 26 -20.01 6.54 -21.62
C LYS A 26 -19.81 5.18 -20.98
N PHE A 27 -18.56 4.72 -20.85
CA PHE A 27 -18.28 3.43 -20.23
C PHE A 27 -18.74 3.37 -18.77
N LEU A 28 -18.40 4.40 -17.97
CA LEU A 28 -18.79 4.45 -16.55
C LEU A 28 -20.31 4.50 -16.37
N SER A 29 -21.04 5.18 -17.26
CA SER A 29 -22.49 5.29 -17.19
C SER A 29 -23.24 3.97 -17.45
N SER A 30 -22.64 3.05 -18.22
CA SER A 30 -23.26 1.78 -18.61
C SER A 30 -22.57 0.56 -17.99
N LYS A 31 -21.60 0.77 -17.10
CA LYS A 31 -20.74 -0.29 -16.55
C LYS A 31 -21.58 -1.29 -15.74
N GLN A 32 -21.45 -2.57 -16.07
CA GLN A 32 -22.07 -3.65 -15.31
C GLN A 32 -21.21 -4.05 -14.08
N PRO A 33 -21.82 -4.56 -13.00
CA PRO A 33 -21.08 -5.14 -11.88
C PRO A 33 -20.06 -6.18 -12.36
N ALA A 34 -18.86 -6.16 -11.78
CA ALA A 34 -17.71 -7.02 -12.14
C ALA A 34 -17.19 -6.89 -13.59
N GLN A 35 -17.72 -5.97 -14.41
CA GLN A 35 -17.16 -5.68 -15.73
C GLN A 35 -15.75 -5.09 -15.60
N ILE A 36 -14.81 -5.64 -16.38
CA ILE A 36 -13.45 -5.12 -16.48
C ILE A 36 -13.47 -3.70 -17.05
N ASP A 37 -12.73 -2.80 -16.40
CA ASP A 37 -12.59 -1.42 -16.84
C ASP A 37 -11.89 -1.32 -18.20
N ILE A 38 -12.27 -0.36 -19.06
CA ILE A 38 -11.53 -0.08 -20.29
C ILE A 38 -10.12 0.48 -19.98
N PRO A 39 -9.15 0.35 -20.90
CA PRO A 39 -7.76 0.80 -20.67
C PRO A 39 -7.63 2.25 -20.18
N GLU A 40 -8.48 3.16 -20.67
CA GLU A 40 -8.48 4.57 -20.26
C GLU A 40 -8.89 4.73 -18.78
N VAL A 41 -9.89 3.97 -18.33
CA VAL A 41 -10.33 3.99 -16.94
C VAL A 41 -9.30 3.32 -16.03
N GLN A 42 -8.69 2.22 -16.47
CA GLN A 42 -7.59 1.58 -15.73
C GLN A 42 -6.41 2.56 -15.55
N THR A 43 -6.03 3.26 -16.63
CA THR A 43 -4.95 4.27 -16.61
C THR A 43 -5.28 5.41 -15.65
N LEU A 44 -6.50 5.95 -15.71
CA LEU A 44 -6.92 7.01 -14.79
C LEU A 44 -6.85 6.57 -13.32
N LYS A 45 -7.37 5.37 -13.01
CA LYS A 45 -7.31 4.80 -11.65
C LYS A 45 -5.87 4.61 -11.17
N SER A 46 -5.00 4.07 -12.02
CA SER A 46 -3.58 3.90 -11.70
C SER A 46 -2.91 5.24 -11.41
N ASN A 47 -3.17 6.27 -12.22
CA ASN A 47 -2.58 7.60 -12.03
C ASN A 47 -3.08 8.28 -10.75
N ILE A 48 -4.39 8.16 -10.43
CA ILE A 48 -4.96 8.67 -9.18
C ILE A 48 -4.25 8.00 -8.00
N ARG A 49 -4.25 6.66 -7.94
CA ARG A 49 -3.65 5.93 -6.81
C ARG A 49 -2.15 6.16 -6.67
N SER A 50 -1.43 6.31 -7.79
CA SER A 50 0.00 6.61 -7.78
C SER A 50 0.26 8.02 -7.24
N SER A 51 -0.55 9.00 -7.64
CA SER A 51 -0.44 10.37 -7.14
C SER A 51 -0.72 10.46 -5.64
N GLU A 52 -1.74 9.75 -5.17
CA GLU A 52 -2.07 9.61 -3.75
C GLU A 52 -0.92 8.96 -2.95
N ALA A 53 -0.34 7.88 -3.47
CA ALA A 53 0.80 7.21 -2.83
C ALA A 53 2.04 8.10 -2.75
N ILE A 54 2.34 8.87 -3.80
CA ILE A 54 3.43 9.86 -3.78
C ILE A 54 3.14 10.96 -2.72
N ALA A 55 1.90 11.44 -2.66
CA ALA A 55 1.51 12.45 -1.67
C ALA A 55 1.63 11.91 -0.24
N ALA A 56 1.18 10.67 0.01
CA ALA A 56 1.31 10.00 1.30
C ALA A 56 2.78 9.82 1.71
N ALA A 57 3.62 9.33 0.78
CA ALA A 57 5.06 9.17 0.99
C ALA A 57 5.74 10.49 1.36
N ARG A 58 5.37 11.59 0.68
CA ARG A 58 5.89 12.93 0.96
C ARG A 58 5.56 13.41 2.37
N VAL A 59 4.35 13.14 2.87
CA VAL A 59 3.94 13.52 4.24
C VAL A 59 4.84 12.90 5.30
N VAL A 60 5.34 11.68 5.06
CA VAL A 60 6.26 10.98 5.97
C VAL A 60 7.74 11.18 5.62
N GLY A 61 8.04 12.14 4.73
CA GLY A 61 9.42 12.54 4.41
C GLY A 61 10.10 11.73 3.30
N VAL A 62 9.37 10.87 2.58
CA VAL A 62 9.90 10.15 1.43
C VAL A 62 9.69 10.98 0.15
N PRO A 63 10.76 11.39 -0.55
CA PRO A 63 10.64 12.22 -1.74
C PRO A 63 10.13 11.39 -2.95
N PRO A 64 9.43 12.02 -3.91
CA PRO A 64 8.80 11.30 -5.04
C PRO A 64 9.75 10.42 -5.84
N GLU A 65 11.01 10.84 -5.99
CA GLU A 65 12.04 10.13 -6.76
C GLU A 65 12.43 8.79 -6.11
N LYS A 66 12.12 8.64 -4.82
CA LYS A 66 12.28 7.39 -4.05
C LYS A 66 10.99 6.56 -3.99
N THR A 67 9.88 7.05 -4.53
CA THR A 67 8.62 6.31 -4.65
C THR A 67 8.57 5.61 -6.01
N ARG A 68 8.87 4.30 -6.03
CA ARG A 68 8.95 3.51 -7.27
C ARG A 68 7.75 2.58 -7.41
N PHE A 69 7.10 2.60 -8.58
CA PHE A 69 6.00 1.70 -8.92
C PHE A 69 6.52 0.57 -9.81
N LEU A 70 6.68 -0.63 -9.23
CA LEU A 70 7.31 -1.76 -9.92
C LEU A 70 6.45 -2.35 -11.03
N ASN A 71 5.14 -2.11 -11.02
CA ASN A 71 4.22 -2.55 -12.06
C ASN A 71 4.39 -4.04 -12.40
N LEU A 72 4.52 -4.87 -11.35
CA LEU A 72 4.88 -6.28 -11.47
C LEU A 72 3.95 -7.02 -12.45
N PRO A 73 4.49 -7.79 -13.41
CA PRO A 73 3.72 -8.53 -14.41
C PRO A 73 2.51 -9.31 -13.85
N PHE A 74 2.62 -9.89 -12.66
CA PHE A 74 1.51 -10.65 -12.06
C PHE A 74 0.28 -9.79 -11.73
N TYR A 75 0.45 -8.47 -11.53
CA TYR A 75 -0.63 -7.50 -11.31
C TYR A 75 -1.29 -7.03 -12.61
N GLN A 76 -0.57 -7.03 -13.73
CA GLN A 76 -1.03 -6.45 -15.00
C GLN A 76 -1.93 -7.40 -15.82
N THR A 77 -2.84 -8.13 -15.17
CA THR A 77 -3.67 -9.11 -15.90
C THR A 77 -4.96 -8.52 -16.46
N GLY A 78 -5.44 -7.40 -15.91
CA GLY A 78 -6.78 -6.86 -16.20
C GLY A 78 -7.93 -7.83 -15.89
N ARG A 79 -7.63 -8.97 -15.26
CA ARG A 79 -8.55 -10.08 -14.97
C ARG A 79 -8.67 -10.23 -13.46
N VAL A 80 -9.81 -10.76 -13.00
CA VAL A 80 -10.06 -11.05 -11.58
C VAL A 80 -9.01 -12.04 -11.03
N THR A 81 -8.56 -12.98 -11.85
CA THR A 81 -7.49 -13.93 -11.50
C THR A 81 -6.12 -13.39 -11.89
N LYS A 82 -5.23 -13.25 -10.91
CA LYS A 82 -3.82 -12.86 -11.11
C LYS A 82 -3.03 -14.04 -11.69
N LYS A 83 -2.02 -13.75 -12.51
CA LYS A 83 -1.04 -14.76 -12.93
C LYS A 83 -0.22 -15.16 -11.71
N PRO A 84 0.28 -16.41 -11.60
CA PRO A 84 1.27 -16.74 -10.59
C PRO A 84 2.50 -15.84 -10.73
N VAL A 85 3.22 -15.64 -9.62
CA VAL A 85 4.51 -14.94 -9.62
C VAL A 85 5.45 -15.64 -10.60
N GLY A 86 6.04 -14.87 -11.52
CA GLY A 86 6.97 -15.36 -12.52
C GLY A 86 8.40 -14.85 -12.35
N GLU A 87 9.29 -15.34 -13.19
CA GLU A 87 10.71 -14.94 -13.19
C GLU A 87 10.92 -13.46 -13.48
N ASP A 88 10.07 -12.83 -14.30
CA ASP A 88 10.14 -11.40 -14.56
C ASP A 88 9.79 -10.57 -13.30
N ASP A 89 8.81 -10.99 -12.50
CA ASP A 89 8.47 -10.32 -11.24
C ASP A 89 9.65 -10.38 -10.27
N ILE A 90 10.29 -11.55 -10.17
CA ILE A 90 11.45 -11.81 -9.31
C ILE A 90 12.64 -10.95 -9.76
N ARG A 91 12.91 -10.88 -11.07
CA ARG A 91 13.99 -10.07 -11.63
C ARG A 91 13.80 -8.58 -11.29
N ILE A 92 12.60 -8.04 -11.49
CA ILE A 92 12.32 -6.62 -11.20
C ILE A 92 12.61 -6.27 -9.73
N ILE A 93 12.24 -7.15 -8.79
CA ILE A 93 12.52 -6.94 -7.37
C ILE A 93 14.01 -7.11 -7.06
N LEU A 94 14.67 -8.12 -7.65
CA LEU A 94 16.10 -8.36 -7.48
C LEU A 94 16.93 -7.16 -7.98
N ASP A 95 16.54 -6.57 -9.12
CA ASP A 95 17.17 -5.37 -9.65
C ASP A 95 17.04 -4.19 -8.68
N LEU A 96 15.85 -4.01 -8.07
CA LEU A 96 15.64 -2.99 -7.04
C LEU A 96 16.50 -3.23 -5.79
N LEU A 97 16.59 -4.47 -5.32
CA LEU A 97 17.44 -4.83 -4.17
C LEU A 97 18.92 -4.57 -4.47
N ASN A 98 19.36 -4.85 -5.70
CA ASN A 98 20.73 -4.59 -6.13
C ASN A 98 21.08 -3.11 -6.24
N ASP A 99 20.12 -2.28 -6.65
CA ASP A 99 20.27 -0.82 -6.74
C ASP A 99 20.32 -0.15 -5.35
N ILE A 100 19.48 -0.61 -4.42
CA ILE A 100 19.33 0.03 -3.09
C ILE A 100 20.25 -0.57 -2.03
N GLU A 101 20.54 -1.88 -2.11
CA GLU A 101 21.27 -2.64 -1.09
C GLU A 101 20.76 -2.38 0.35
N PRO A 102 19.45 -2.58 0.63
CA PRO A 102 18.88 -2.18 1.91
C PRO A 102 19.41 -3.04 3.07
N GLU A 103 19.50 -2.45 4.25
CA GLU A 103 19.74 -3.19 5.50
C GLU A 103 18.46 -3.76 6.10
N VAL A 104 17.33 -3.07 5.89
CA VAL A 104 15.99 -3.46 6.36
C VAL A 104 14.98 -3.26 5.25
N ILE A 105 14.06 -4.21 5.08
CA ILE A 105 12.89 -4.05 4.22
C ILE A 105 11.61 -4.27 5.02
N PHE A 106 10.58 -3.48 4.73
CA PHE A 106 9.25 -3.63 5.31
C PHE A 106 8.33 -4.32 4.32
N VAL A 107 7.66 -5.39 4.76
CA VAL A 107 6.78 -6.21 3.91
C VAL A 107 5.44 -6.42 4.61
N ALA A 108 4.34 -6.33 3.86
CA ALA A 108 3.02 -6.64 4.41
C ALA A 108 2.95 -8.12 4.83
N GLY A 109 2.77 -8.36 6.13
CA GLY A 109 2.59 -9.68 6.74
C GLY A 109 1.14 -10.12 6.87
N ASP A 110 0.18 -9.30 6.43
CA ASP A 110 -1.24 -9.62 6.44
C ASP A 110 -1.60 -10.59 5.29
N LEU A 111 -1.43 -11.89 5.55
CA LEU A 111 -1.67 -12.98 4.59
C LEU A 111 -3.14 -13.38 4.45
N SER A 112 -4.01 -12.74 5.22
CA SER A 112 -5.46 -12.94 5.22
C SER A 112 -6.16 -12.08 4.15
N ASP A 113 -5.41 -11.34 3.33
CA ASP A 113 -5.95 -10.55 2.21
C ASP A 113 -6.87 -11.40 1.32
N PRO A 114 -8.17 -11.05 1.18
CA PRO A 114 -9.13 -11.80 0.37
C PRO A 114 -8.74 -11.89 -1.11
N HIS A 115 -7.90 -10.97 -1.59
CA HIS A 115 -7.41 -10.98 -2.97
C HIS A 115 -6.08 -11.73 -3.15
N GLY A 116 -5.51 -12.29 -2.08
CA GLY A 116 -4.26 -13.05 -2.09
C GLY A 116 -3.02 -12.23 -2.48
N THR A 117 -3.16 -10.91 -2.60
CA THR A 117 -2.16 -10.02 -3.17
C THR A 117 -0.93 -9.90 -2.30
N HIS A 118 -1.14 -9.70 -0.99
CA HIS A 118 -0.03 -9.60 -0.04
C HIS A 118 0.82 -10.87 -0.05
N ARG A 119 0.17 -12.03 -0.18
CA ARG A 119 0.85 -13.33 -0.30
C ARG A 119 1.73 -13.38 -1.56
N MET A 120 1.18 -13.02 -2.72
CA MET A 120 1.94 -13.02 -3.98
C MET A 120 3.11 -12.02 -3.96
N CYS A 121 2.90 -10.80 -3.44
CA CYS A 121 3.99 -9.83 -3.26
C CYS A 121 5.10 -10.39 -2.37
N LYS A 122 4.73 -10.99 -1.24
CA LYS A 122 5.67 -11.59 -0.29
C LYS A 122 6.42 -12.77 -0.91
N GLU A 123 5.74 -13.65 -1.65
CA GLU A 123 6.36 -14.75 -2.40
C GLU A 123 7.39 -14.22 -3.42
N ALA A 124 7.06 -13.18 -4.17
CA ALA A 124 7.98 -12.56 -5.13
C ALA A 124 9.20 -11.93 -4.45
N ILE A 125 9.01 -11.22 -3.33
CA ILE A 125 10.10 -10.63 -2.54
C ILE A 125 11.01 -11.72 -1.97
N GLU A 126 10.43 -12.80 -1.44
CA GLU A 126 11.19 -13.92 -0.87
C GLU A 126 12.01 -14.66 -1.92
N ALA A 127 11.43 -14.88 -3.11
CA ALA A 127 12.13 -15.47 -4.23
C ALA A 127 13.28 -14.57 -4.73
N ALA A 128 13.10 -13.24 -4.72
CA ALA A 128 14.16 -12.29 -5.06
C ALA A 128 15.27 -12.28 -4.00
N LEU A 129 14.92 -12.25 -2.70
CA LEU A 129 15.87 -12.35 -1.59
C LEU A 129 16.67 -13.66 -1.60
N ALA A 130 16.08 -14.75 -2.08
CA ALA A 130 16.80 -16.03 -2.24
C ALA A 130 17.87 -15.96 -3.34
N LYS A 131 17.68 -15.11 -4.35
CA LYS A 131 18.63 -14.85 -5.44
C LYS A 131 19.57 -13.67 -5.17
N PHE A 132 19.33 -12.91 -4.11
CA PHE A 132 20.17 -11.78 -3.71
C PHE A 132 21.49 -12.29 -3.11
N ASP A 133 22.60 -11.92 -3.74
CA ASP A 133 23.95 -12.45 -3.47
C ASP A 133 24.76 -11.62 -2.46
N LYS A 134 24.24 -10.45 -2.08
CA LYS A 134 24.82 -9.57 -1.04
C LYS A 134 24.28 -9.93 0.35
N LYS A 135 24.66 -9.14 1.37
CA LYS A 135 24.12 -9.27 2.72
C LYS A 135 22.60 -9.09 2.67
N LYS A 136 21.85 -10.13 3.05
CA LYS A 136 20.39 -10.09 3.08
C LYS A 136 19.89 -9.05 4.10
N PRO A 137 18.92 -8.20 3.74
CA PRO A 137 18.28 -7.29 4.69
C PRO A 137 17.51 -8.08 5.75
N GLU A 138 17.31 -7.44 6.90
CA GLU A 138 16.24 -7.86 7.81
C GLU A 138 14.88 -7.60 7.16
N VAL A 139 13.95 -8.53 7.33
CA VAL A 139 12.60 -8.42 6.77
C VAL A 139 11.62 -8.19 7.91
N TRP A 140 11.07 -6.99 7.99
CA TRP A 140 10.14 -6.57 9.04
C TRP A 140 8.71 -6.65 8.50
N LEU A 141 7.92 -7.55 9.08
CA LEU A 141 6.54 -7.79 8.68
C LEU A 141 5.60 -6.86 9.45
N TYR A 142 4.88 -6.00 8.74
CA TYR A 142 3.84 -5.14 9.33
C TYR A 142 2.44 -5.66 8.96
N ARG A 143 1.42 -5.34 9.77
CA ARG A 143 0.01 -5.61 9.45
C ARG A 143 -0.75 -4.32 9.10
N GLY A 144 -1.81 -4.47 8.31
CA GLY A 144 -2.70 -3.36 7.92
C GLY A 144 -3.62 -2.91 9.05
N ALA A 145 -4.53 -1.96 8.79
CA ALA A 145 -5.43 -1.42 9.82
C ALA A 145 -6.43 -2.42 10.42
N TRP A 146 -6.58 -3.60 9.81
CA TRP A 146 -7.56 -4.63 10.19
C TRP A 146 -7.07 -5.58 11.27
N GLN A 147 -5.75 -5.71 11.41
CA GLN A 147 -5.14 -6.65 12.33
C GLN A 147 -3.84 -6.04 12.84
N GLU A 148 -3.53 -6.23 14.12
CA GLU A 148 -2.21 -5.92 14.69
C GLU A 148 -1.51 -7.21 15.08
N TRP A 149 -0.19 -7.18 15.22
CA TRP A 149 0.51 -8.25 15.93
C TRP A 149 0.17 -8.20 17.41
N GLU A 150 -0.12 -9.35 18.01
CA GLU A 150 -0.23 -9.41 19.47
C GLU A 150 1.14 -9.16 20.10
N VAL A 151 1.16 -8.66 21.35
CA VAL A 151 2.39 -8.21 22.00
C VAL A 151 3.40 -9.36 22.18
N ASP A 152 2.91 -10.58 22.35
CA ASP A 152 3.71 -11.80 22.47
C ASP A 152 4.10 -12.40 21.11
N GLU A 153 3.51 -11.94 20.01
CA GLU A 153 3.87 -12.34 18.65
C GLU A 153 4.93 -11.42 18.02
N ALA A 154 4.95 -10.14 18.41
CA ALA A 154 5.84 -9.14 17.81
C ALA A 154 7.28 -9.22 18.36
N ASP A 155 8.24 -9.05 17.46
CA ASP A 155 9.68 -9.07 17.78
C ASP A 155 10.23 -7.66 18.04
N VAL A 156 9.65 -6.66 17.36
CA VAL A 156 10.13 -5.28 17.40
C VAL A 156 8.96 -4.32 17.62
N PHE A 157 9.13 -3.41 18.58
CA PHE A 157 8.23 -2.30 18.81
C PHE A 157 8.93 -0.98 18.51
N VAL A 158 8.35 -0.18 17.62
CA VAL A 158 8.84 1.14 17.29
C VAL A 158 7.95 2.18 17.99
N PRO A 159 8.50 2.96 18.95
CA PRO A 159 7.74 4.00 19.61
C PRO A 159 7.43 5.15 18.64
N LEU A 160 6.22 5.69 18.75
CA LEU A 160 5.73 6.83 17.98
C LEU A 160 5.39 7.96 18.93
N SER A 161 5.88 9.16 18.65
CA SER A 161 5.40 10.37 19.29
C SER A 161 4.00 10.74 18.80
N TYR A 162 3.37 11.73 19.44
CA TYR A 162 2.14 12.32 18.94
C TYR A 162 2.28 12.81 17.49
N ASP A 163 3.39 13.50 17.19
CA ASP A 163 3.64 14.05 15.85
C ASP A 163 3.92 12.97 14.79
N ASP A 164 4.50 11.84 15.18
CA ASP A 164 4.69 10.69 14.28
C ASP A 164 3.34 10.05 13.93
N LEU A 165 2.48 9.84 14.94
CA LEU A 165 1.15 9.28 14.72
C LEU A 165 0.27 10.25 13.90
N ALA A 166 0.35 11.55 14.19
CA ALA A 166 -0.36 12.57 13.43
C ALA A 166 0.09 12.59 11.96
N ARG A 167 1.40 12.51 11.67
CA ARG A 167 1.92 12.40 10.30
C ARG A 167 1.48 11.12 9.61
N LYS A 168 1.45 9.98 10.31
CA LYS A 168 0.92 8.71 9.79
C LYS A 168 -0.55 8.84 9.39
N ILE A 169 -1.37 9.46 10.24
CA ILE A 169 -2.79 9.74 9.96
C ILE A 169 -2.93 10.67 8.74
N GLN A 170 -2.12 11.73 8.66
CA GLN A 170 -2.11 12.62 7.50
C GLN A 170 -1.74 11.89 6.19
N ALA A 171 -0.83 10.90 6.25
CA ALA A 171 -0.50 10.08 5.10
C ALA A 171 -1.67 9.19 4.67
N ILE A 172 -2.44 8.63 5.61
CA ILE A 172 -3.68 7.89 5.33
C ILE A 172 -4.68 8.78 4.60
N PHE A 173 -4.87 10.02 5.05
CA PHE A 173 -5.78 10.96 4.39
C PHE A 173 -5.38 11.27 2.94
N ARG A 174 -4.10 11.14 2.56
CA ARG A 174 -3.70 11.33 1.15
C ARG A 174 -4.26 10.28 0.20
N HIS A 175 -4.76 9.16 0.71
CA HIS A 175 -5.43 8.12 -0.07
C HIS A 175 -6.94 8.35 -0.19
N GLU A 176 -7.34 9.55 -0.61
CA GLU A 176 -8.74 9.99 -0.72
C GLU A 176 -9.64 8.98 -1.43
N SER A 177 -9.19 8.43 -2.56
CA SER A 177 -9.97 7.45 -3.32
C SER A 177 -10.17 6.10 -2.61
N GLN A 178 -9.50 5.85 -1.48
CA GLN A 178 -9.44 4.55 -0.79
C GLN A 178 -9.74 4.62 0.73
N LYS A 179 -9.87 5.80 1.34
CA LYS A 179 -9.83 5.97 2.80
C LYS A 179 -11.18 5.83 3.54
N ASP A 180 -12.31 6.12 2.87
CA ASP A 180 -13.58 6.42 3.56
C ASP A 180 -14.40 5.19 3.97
N THR A 181 -14.35 4.10 3.22
CA THR A 181 -15.03 2.87 3.62
C THR A 181 -14.17 1.69 3.28
N ALA A 182 -13.90 0.88 4.30
CA ALA A 182 -13.40 -0.45 4.12
C ALA A 182 -14.22 -1.16 3.04
N MET A 183 -13.56 -1.84 2.10
CA MET A 183 -14.29 -2.68 1.15
C MET A 183 -15.04 -3.81 1.87
N PHE A 184 -14.67 -4.12 3.12
CA PHE A 184 -15.30 -5.11 4.00
C PHE A 184 -15.25 -4.65 5.47
N PRO A 185 -16.08 -3.68 5.91
CA PRO A 185 -16.22 -3.43 7.33
C PRO A 185 -16.92 -4.65 7.93
N GLY A 186 -16.34 -5.26 8.95
CA GLY A 186 -17.10 -6.24 9.74
C GLY A 186 -18.43 -5.63 10.18
N PRO A 187 -19.50 -6.43 10.37
CA PRO A 187 -20.87 -5.93 10.56
C PRO A 187 -21.10 -5.00 11.77
N TYR A 188 -20.08 -4.75 12.60
CA TYR A 188 -20.18 -4.05 13.87
C TYR A 188 -19.05 -3.02 14.12
N ASP A 189 -18.26 -2.66 13.10
CA ASP A 189 -17.16 -1.70 13.30
C ASP A 189 -17.25 -0.56 12.29
N GLU A 190 -17.79 0.57 12.75
CA GLU A 190 -18.09 1.78 11.96
C GLU A 190 -16.88 2.72 11.82
N ARG A 191 -15.78 2.44 12.51
CA ARG A 191 -14.59 3.31 12.52
C ARG A 191 -13.98 3.46 11.13
N GLU A 192 -13.57 4.68 10.81
CA GLU A 192 -12.78 4.99 9.62
C GLU A 192 -11.39 4.34 9.68
N PHE A 193 -10.72 4.23 8.53
CA PHE A 193 -9.41 3.56 8.46
C PHE A 193 -8.37 4.21 9.38
N TRP A 194 -8.36 5.55 9.49
CA TRP A 194 -7.39 6.26 10.33
C TRP A 194 -7.67 6.10 11.83
N GLU A 195 -8.94 6.04 12.25
CA GLU A 195 -9.34 5.81 13.65
C GLU A 195 -8.84 4.45 14.12
N ARG A 196 -8.99 3.43 13.28
CA ARG A 196 -8.47 2.09 13.57
C ARG A 196 -6.96 2.08 13.76
N VAL A 197 -6.24 2.76 12.88
CA VAL A 197 -4.78 2.86 12.97
C VAL A 197 -4.37 3.58 14.26
N GLN A 198 -5.03 4.69 14.59
CA GLN A 198 -4.78 5.45 15.82
C GLN A 198 -5.03 4.59 17.06
N ASP A 199 -6.23 4.02 17.18
CA ASP A 199 -6.64 3.18 18.31
C ASP A 199 -5.68 2.02 18.50
N ARG A 200 -5.30 1.35 17.40
CA ARG A 200 -4.38 0.21 17.39
C ARG A 200 -3.02 0.62 17.95
N ASN A 201 -2.41 1.68 17.42
CA ASN A 201 -1.08 2.10 17.84
C ASN A 201 -1.06 2.57 19.32
N ILE A 202 -2.10 3.26 19.78
CA ILE A 202 -2.24 3.68 21.19
C ILE A 202 -2.48 2.46 22.10
N THR A 203 -3.31 1.51 21.65
CA THR A 203 -3.61 0.29 22.41
C THR A 203 -2.36 -0.56 22.60
N THR A 204 -1.52 -0.73 21.56
CA THR A 204 -0.24 -1.45 21.67
C THR A 204 0.67 -0.80 22.72
N ALA A 205 0.82 0.53 22.69
CA ALA A 205 1.60 1.24 23.70
C ALA A 205 1.04 1.06 25.12
N SER A 206 -0.29 1.16 25.30
CA SER A 206 -0.94 0.97 26.60
C SER A 206 -0.79 -0.46 27.13
N ARG A 207 -0.82 -1.47 26.25
CA ARG A 207 -0.60 -2.87 26.64
C ARG A 207 0.84 -3.08 27.13
N LEU A 208 1.82 -2.52 26.44
CA LEU A 208 3.23 -2.61 26.85
C LEU A 208 3.52 -1.86 28.16
N ASP A 209 2.92 -0.67 28.35
CA ASP A 209 2.99 0.07 29.62
C ASP A 209 2.49 -0.78 30.80
N LYS A 210 1.34 -1.46 30.63
CA LYS A 210 0.79 -2.38 31.65
C LYS A 210 1.69 -3.58 31.95
N LEU A 211 2.58 -3.95 31.03
CA LEU A 211 3.57 -5.02 31.21
C LEU A 211 4.89 -4.51 31.83
N GLY A 212 4.99 -3.21 32.12
CA GLY A 212 6.16 -2.60 32.76
C GLY A 212 7.21 -2.05 31.78
N PHE A 213 6.89 -1.96 30.48
CA PHE A 213 7.76 -1.30 29.51
C PHE A 213 7.66 0.22 29.61
N PRO A 214 8.65 0.98 29.09
CA PRO A 214 8.56 2.44 29.08
C PRO A 214 7.31 2.93 28.34
N GLN A 215 6.71 3.98 28.89
CA GLN A 215 5.49 4.57 28.34
C GLN A 215 5.80 5.43 27.10
N TYR A 216 5.04 5.21 26.04
CA TYR A 216 5.06 6.01 24.81
C TYR A 216 3.63 6.35 24.39
N TYR A 217 3.47 7.38 23.56
CA TYR A 217 2.14 7.80 23.09
C TYR A 217 1.47 6.73 22.22
N ALA A 218 2.24 6.15 21.30
CA ALA A 218 1.81 5.11 20.39
C ALA A 218 2.99 4.17 20.08
N MET A 219 2.68 2.97 19.59
CA MET A 219 3.69 2.01 19.14
C MET A 219 3.24 1.27 17.88
N GLU A 220 4.19 1.02 16.98
CA GLU A 220 4.05 0.11 15.85
C GLU A 220 4.75 -1.21 16.16
N ALA A 221 4.11 -2.32 15.83
CA ALA A 221 4.64 -3.66 16.06
C ALA A 221 5.07 -4.32 14.75
N PHE A 222 6.20 -5.03 14.78
CA PHE A 222 6.73 -5.77 13.63
C PHE A 222 7.18 -7.16 14.05
N VAL A 223 7.06 -8.10 13.11
CA VAL A 223 7.64 -9.45 13.23
C VAL A 223 8.84 -9.57 12.30
N LEU A 224 9.96 -10.05 12.83
CA LEU A 224 11.18 -10.28 12.05
C LEU A 224 11.08 -11.63 11.35
N LYS A 225 11.06 -11.60 10.02
CA LYS A 225 11.22 -12.83 9.25
C LYS A 225 12.72 -13.18 9.17
N GLN A 226 13.08 -14.29 9.79
CA GLN A 226 14.42 -14.87 9.63
C GLN A 226 14.62 -15.31 8.16
N VAL A 227 15.53 -14.65 7.45
CA VAL A 227 15.86 -14.99 6.06
C VAL A 227 16.92 -16.10 6.06
N GLY A 228 16.50 -17.37 6.13
CA GLY A 228 17.42 -18.52 5.94
C GLY A 228 17.36 -19.64 6.97
N LYS A 229 16.18 -20.06 7.41
CA LYS A 229 15.96 -21.42 7.92
C LYS A 229 14.99 -22.16 7.01
#